data_AF-A0A8S9JZE2-F1
#
_entry.id   AF-A0A8S9JZE2-F1
#
_cell.length_a   1.000
_cell.length_b   1.000
_cell.length_c   1.000
_cell.angle_alpha   90.00
_cell.angle_beta   90.00
_cell.angle_gamma   90.00
#
_symmetry.space_group_name_H-M   'P 1'
#
loop_
_entity.id
_entity.type
_entity.pdbx_description
1 polymer ?
#
loop_
_entity_poly.entity_id
_entity_poly.type
_entity_poly.pdbx_seq_one_letter_code
_entity_poly.pdbx_strand_id
1 'polypeptide(L)'
;MSGKGAKGLIMGKSSGNDKDKDKKKPTTRSSRAGLQLNRAEDNGWLEKREESIVPKEITEVIAQTWNTHVMVLPMNTGAEGVETALKIARKWGHEKKNILKDELILMTQSFEKIFKEKGDKIAGFLFKPVQGEAGVVIPPEGYLKIVRELCTKYNVLMIADEVQ
;
A
#
# COMPACT_ATOMS: atom_id res chain seq x y z
N MET A 1 -31.58 33.40 58.48
CA MET A 1 -31.62 32.52 57.30
C MET A 1 -30.24 31.89 57.10
N SER A 2 -30.18 30.76 56.39
CA SER A 2 -29.01 29.92 56.00
C SER A 2 -27.59 30.54 55.99
N GLY A 3 -26.49 29.86 56.32
CA GLY A 3 -26.31 28.48 56.84
C GLY A 3 -25.01 27.77 56.39
N LYS A 4 -24.15 27.36 57.36
CA LYS A 4 -23.10 26.28 57.34
C LYS A 4 -21.97 26.35 56.28
N GLY A 5 -20.73 25.88 56.49
CA GLY A 5 -20.08 25.25 57.65
C GLY A 5 -18.58 24.92 57.39
N ALA A 6 -17.78 24.75 58.45
CA ALA A 6 -16.31 24.60 58.52
C ALA A 6 -15.64 23.49 57.67
N LYS A 7 -14.38 23.65 57.19
CA LYS A 7 -13.07 23.14 57.74
C LYS A 7 -13.09 21.66 58.23
N GLY A 8 -12.09 20.78 58.04
CA GLY A 8 -10.77 20.83 57.38
C GLY A 8 -9.69 20.00 58.14
N LEU A 9 -8.70 19.40 57.44
CA LEU A 9 -7.46 18.73 58.00
C LEU A 9 -7.70 17.38 58.76
N ILE A 10 -6.80 16.38 58.96
CA ILE A 10 -5.32 16.20 58.99
C ILE A 10 -4.88 14.82 58.40
N MET A 11 -3.58 14.65 58.11
CA MET A 11 -2.86 13.46 57.58
C MET A 11 -2.67 12.23 58.53
N GLY A 12 -2.26 11.09 57.95
CA GLY A 12 -1.58 9.96 58.63
C GLY A 12 -0.64 9.17 57.67
N LYS A 13 0.42 8.51 58.18
CA LYS A 13 1.48 7.84 57.38
C LYS A 13 1.84 6.40 57.86
N SER A 14 2.32 5.61 56.88
CA SER A 14 3.37 4.55 56.90
C SER A 14 3.17 3.13 57.50
N SER A 15 3.18 2.13 56.59
CA SER A 15 3.81 0.78 56.63
C SER A 15 3.82 0.16 55.19
N GLY A 16 4.54 -0.90 54.80
CA GLY A 16 5.66 -1.61 55.48
C GLY A 16 6.20 -2.94 54.86
N ASN A 17 6.56 -3.02 53.56
CA ASN A 17 7.22 -4.18 52.86
C ASN A 17 6.35 -5.48 52.67
N ASP A 18 6.60 -6.43 51.75
CA ASP A 18 7.80 -6.81 50.94
C ASP A 18 7.44 -7.67 49.68
N LYS A 19 8.29 -7.70 48.62
CA LYS A 19 8.37 -8.65 47.45
C LYS A 19 7.14 -8.79 46.50
N ASP A 20 7.22 -9.01 45.17
CA ASP A 20 8.27 -9.17 44.15
C ASP A 20 7.91 -8.28 42.93
N LYS A 21 8.80 -7.46 42.35
CA LYS A 21 9.75 -7.84 41.27
C LYS A 21 9.18 -8.78 40.19
N ASP A 22 8.68 -8.20 39.10
CA ASP A 22 9.23 -8.59 37.80
C ASP A 22 9.28 -7.44 36.77
N LYS A 23 10.43 -7.29 36.10
CA LYS A 23 10.68 -6.22 35.13
C LYS A 23 10.80 -6.85 33.73
N LYS A 24 9.78 -6.71 32.87
CA LYS A 24 9.93 -7.03 31.44
C LYS A 24 10.38 -5.80 30.66
N LYS A 25 11.61 -5.89 30.14
CA LYS A 25 12.33 -4.86 29.37
C LYS A 25 11.65 -4.59 28.02
N PRO A 26 11.90 -3.43 27.38
CA PRO A 26 11.63 -3.27 25.95
C PRO A 26 12.52 -4.23 25.16
N THR A 27 11.92 -5.23 24.51
CA THR A 27 12.66 -6.25 23.76
C THR A 27 13.05 -5.74 22.37
N THR A 28 14.36 -5.55 22.23
CA THR A 28 15.15 -5.36 21.01
C THR A 28 14.58 -5.95 19.71
N ARG A 29 14.61 -5.12 18.67
CA ARG A 29 14.62 -5.41 17.21
C ARG A 29 14.99 -6.86 16.85
N SER A 30 14.00 -7.72 16.60
CA SER A 30 14.19 -9.02 15.94
C SER A 30 14.00 -8.91 14.42
N SER A 31 15.13 -8.88 13.72
CA SER A 31 15.42 -9.78 12.59
C SER A 31 14.24 -10.38 11.80
N ARG A 32 13.97 -9.78 10.64
CA ARG A 32 13.76 -10.49 9.36
C ARG A 32 12.83 -11.71 9.38
N ALA A 33 11.65 -11.58 10.00
CA ALA A 33 10.55 -12.52 9.76
C ALA A 33 9.97 -12.27 8.37
N GLY A 34 9.73 -13.34 7.59
CA GLY A 34 9.20 -13.24 6.23
C GLY A 34 7.83 -12.55 6.21
N LEU A 35 7.62 -11.68 5.22
CA LEU A 35 6.29 -11.23 4.84
C LEU A 35 5.48 -12.46 4.41
N GLN A 36 4.66 -12.98 5.32
CA GLN A 36 3.82 -14.16 5.06
C GLN A 36 2.91 -13.88 3.85
N LEU A 37 3.13 -14.66 2.79
CA LEU A 37 2.29 -14.70 1.59
C LEU A 37 0.93 -15.40 1.86
N ASN A 38 0.78 -15.95 3.07
CA ASN A 38 -0.22 -16.94 3.47
C ASN A 38 -1.67 -16.43 3.54
N ARG A 39 -1.91 -15.11 3.48
CA ARG A 39 -3.27 -14.55 3.62
C ARG A 39 -4.25 -14.92 2.48
N ALA A 40 -3.73 -15.47 1.38
CA ALA A 40 -4.52 -16.06 0.29
C ALA A 40 -4.95 -17.51 0.59
N GLU A 41 -4.21 -18.22 1.44
CA GLU A 41 -4.45 -19.61 1.85
C GLU A 41 -5.66 -19.65 2.80
N ASP A 42 -5.64 -18.80 3.83
CA ASP A 42 -6.67 -18.67 4.89
C ASP A 42 -8.12 -18.44 4.40
N ASN A 43 -8.30 -18.07 3.13
CA ASN A 43 -9.59 -17.69 2.54
C ASN A 43 -10.02 -18.60 1.36
N GLY A 44 -9.33 -19.72 1.11
CA GLY A 44 -9.68 -20.68 0.06
C GLY A 44 -9.48 -20.18 -1.39
N TRP A 45 -8.74 -19.09 -1.60
CA TRP A 45 -8.52 -18.53 -2.94
C TRP A 45 -7.50 -19.32 -3.77
N LEU A 46 -6.67 -20.14 -3.12
CA LEU A 46 -5.74 -21.03 -3.83
C LEU A 46 -6.43 -22.27 -4.38
N GLU A 47 -7.36 -22.87 -3.62
CA GLU A 47 -8.13 -24.05 -4.07
C GLU A 47 -8.98 -23.72 -5.31
N LYS A 48 -9.56 -22.51 -5.35
CA LYS A 48 -10.29 -22.00 -6.53
C LYS A 48 -9.42 -21.70 -7.76
N ARG A 49 -8.09 -21.86 -7.71
CA ARG A 49 -7.25 -21.71 -8.92
C ARG A 49 -7.46 -22.85 -9.92
N GLU A 50 -7.91 -24.01 -9.47
CA GLU A 50 -8.19 -25.15 -10.37
C GLU A 50 -9.39 -24.90 -11.31
N GLU A 51 -10.25 -23.92 -11.00
CA GLU A 51 -11.31 -23.44 -11.89
C GLU A 51 -10.87 -22.28 -12.81
N SER A 52 -9.58 -21.92 -12.85
CA SER A 52 -9.13 -20.84 -13.74
C SER A 52 -9.20 -21.26 -15.20
N ILE A 53 -9.97 -20.51 -16.00
CA ILE A 53 -10.10 -20.71 -17.45
C ILE A 53 -8.77 -20.46 -18.18
N VAL A 54 -7.80 -19.78 -17.55
CA VAL A 54 -6.47 -19.51 -18.09
C VAL A 54 -5.47 -20.56 -17.57
N PRO A 55 -4.89 -21.41 -18.45
CA PRO A 55 -3.89 -22.38 -18.05
C PRO A 55 -2.68 -21.76 -17.35
N LYS A 56 -2.19 -22.45 -16.31
CA LYS A 56 -1.10 -21.98 -15.43
C LYS A 56 0.18 -21.69 -16.21
N GLU A 57 0.44 -22.50 -17.23
CA GLU A 57 1.57 -22.42 -18.16
C GLU A 57 1.63 -21.05 -18.84
N ILE A 58 0.48 -20.46 -19.22
CA ILE A 58 0.42 -19.13 -19.83
C ILE A 58 0.89 -18.06 -18.84
N THR A 59 0.42 -18.13 -17.59
CA THR A 59 0.82 -17.18 -16.54
C THR A 59 2.31 -17.29 -16.18
N GLU A 60 2.88 -18.49 -16.24
CA GLU A 60 4.30 -18.73 -15.99
C GLU A 60 5.19 -18.22 -17.14
N VAL A 61 4.81 -18.46 -18.40
CA VAL A 61 5.51 -17.93 -19.58
C VAL A 61 5.51 -16.39 -19.57
N ILE A 62 4.40 -15.75 -19.19
CA ILE A 62 4.32 -14.29 -19.04
C ILE A 62 5.30 -13.82 -17.97
N ALA A 63 5.28 -14.40 -16.76
CA ALA A 63 6.17 -14.00 -15.66
C ALA A 63 7.67 -14.15 -16.03
N GLN A 64 8.03 -15.22 -16.75
CA GLN A 64 9.37 -15.47 -17.27
C GLN A 64 9.77 -14.44 -18.34
N THR A 65 8.88 -14.16 -19.30
CA THR A 65 9.14 -13.20 -20.40
C THR A 65 9.39 -11.79 -19.87
N TRP A 66 8.62 -11.37 -18.88
CA TRP A 66 8.78 -10.07 -18.22
C TRP A 66 9.92 -10.06 -17.17
N ASN A 67 10.70 -11.14 -17.04
CA ASN A 67 11.82 -11.33 -16.10
C ASN A 67 11.53 -10.79 -14.69
N THR A 68 10.33 -11.05 -14.17
CA THR A 68 9.83 -10.43 -12.96
C THR A 68 9.26 -11.46 -12.01
N HIS A 69 9.41 -11.21 -10.71
CA HIS A 69 8.79 -12.01 -9.65
C HIS A 69 7.30 -11.61 -9.50
N VAL A 70 6.54 -11.65 -10.60
CA VAL A 70 5.15 -11.18 -10.69
C VAL A 70 4.13 -12.29 -10.49
N MET A 71 3.01 -11.90 -9.88
CA MET A 71 1.75 -12.62 -10.03
C MET A 71 1.01 -12.03 -11.23
N VAL A 72 0.55 -12.88 -12.14
CA VAL A 72 -0.29 -12.48 -13.28
C VAL A 72 -1.76 -12.61 -12.88
N LEU A 73 -2.56 -11.59 -13.20
CA LEU A 73 -4.02 -11.61 -13.03
C LEU A 73 -4.66 -11.30 -14.39
N PRO A 74 -5.09 -12.34 -15.15
CA PRO A 74 -5.64 -12.15 -16.49
C PRO A 74 -7.01 -11.44 -16.45
N MET A 75 -7.29 -10.67 -17.49
CA MET A 75 -8.52 -9.92 -17.75
C MET A 75 -8.87 -10.04 -19.24
N ASN A 76 -10.11 -9.79 -19.64
CA ASN A 76 -10.56 -10.00 -21.03
C ASN A 76 -10.28 -8.78 -21.91
N THR A 77 -10.23 -7.58 -21.33
CA THR A 77 -10.00 -6.31 -22.04
C THR A 77 -8.95 -5.43 -21.36
N GLY A 78 -8.33 -4.53 -22.13
CA GLY A 78 -7.41 -3.53 -21.57
C GLY A 78 -8.07 -2.61 -20.53
N ALA A 79 -9.36 -2.29 -20.70
CA ALA A 79 -10.13 -1.50 -19.75
C ALA A 79 -10.29 -2.20 -18.39
N GLU A 80 -10.59 -3.50 -18.39
CA GLU A 80 -10.62 -4.32 -17.16
C GLU A 80 -9.24 -4.46 -16.52
N GLY A 81 -8.18 -4.57 -17.33
CA GLY A 81 -6.79 -4.57 -16.86
C GLY A 81 -6.45 -3.28 -16.09
N VAL A 82 -6.75 -2.12 -16.67
CA VAL A 82 -6.58 -0.82 -16.02
C VAL A 82 -7.44 -0.71 -14.76
N GLU A 83 -8.75 -1.00 -14.82
CA GLU A 83 -9.64 -0.92 -13.67
C GLU A 83 -9.18 -1.83 -12.51
N THR A 84 -8.67 -3.02 -12.84
CA THR A 84 -8.08 -3.98 -11.89
C THR A 84 -6.82 -3.42 -11.24
N ALA A 85 -5.89 -2.86 -12.02
CA ALA A 85 -4.69 -2.23 -11.48
C ALA A 85 -5.03 -1.08 -10.52
N LEU A 86 -6.06 -0.29 -10.85
CA LEU A 86 -6.56 0.78 -9.97
C LEU A 86 -7.20 0.24 -8.67
N LYS A 87 -7.98 -0.85 -8.75
CA LYS A 87 -8.54 -1.55 -7.57
C LYS A 87 -7.45 -2.11 -6.66
N ILE A 88 -6.42 -2.75 -7.23
CA ILE A 88 -5.25 -3.26 -6.50
C ILE A 88 -4.52 -2.11 -5.81
N ALA A 89 -4.26 -1.01 -6.52
CA ALA A 89 -3.56 0.14 -5.96
C ALA A 89 -4.32 0.78 -4.79
N ARG A 90 -5.65 0.97 -4.91
CA ARG A 90 -6.49 1.43 -3.79
C ARG A 90 -6.42 0.50 -2.59
N LYS A 91 -6.58 -0.82 -2.79
CA LYS A 91 -6.50 -1.82 -1.72
C LYS A 91 -5.16 -1.77 -1.00
N TRP A 92 -4.05 -1.71 -1.74
CA TRP A 92 -2.71 -1.57 -1.17
C TRP A 92 -2.53 -0.24 -0.42
N GLY A 93 -3.05 0.87 -0.96
CA GLY A 93 -3.03 2.18 -0.31
C GLY A 93 -3.68 2.17 1.07
N HIS A 94 -4.84 1.51 1.20
CA HIS A 94 -5.51 1.31 2.48
C HIS A 94 -4.76 0.34 3.40
N GLU A 95 -4.43 -0.87 2.92
CA GLU A 95 -3.89 -1.94 3.77
C GLU A 95 -2.41 -1.77 4.18
N LYS A 96 -1.61 -1.05 3.39
CA LYS A 96 -0.15 -0.96 3.55
C LYS A 96 0.38 0.45 3.74
N LYS A 97 -0.23 1.45 3.09
CA LYS A 97 0.14 2.87 3.22
C LYS A 97 -0.74 3.66 4.19
N ASN A 98 -1.83 3.05 4.69
CA ASN A 98 -2.81 3.67 5.59
C ASN A 98 -3.41 4.97 5.04
N ILE A 99 -3.56 5.06 3.72
CA ILE A 99 -4.25 6.16 3.04
C ILE A 99 -5.75 6.02 3.32
N LEU A 100 -6.42 7.13 3.63
CA LEU A 100 -7.87 7.14 3.86
C LEU A 100 -8.63 6.85 2.57
N LYS A 101 -9.89 6.38 2.69
CA LYS A 101 -10.76 6.21 1.53
C LYS A 101 -10.83 7.53 0.75
N ASP A 102 -10.70 7.40 -0.57
CA ASP A 102 -10.85 8.44 -1.59
C ASP A 102 -9.65 9.40 -1.84
N GLU A 103 -8.50 9.19 -1.19
CA GLU A 103 -7.27 9.92 -1.53
C GLU A 103 -6.52 9.29 -2.73
N LEU A 104 -6.86 9.84 -3.90
CA LEU A 104 -6.33 9.74 -5.28
C LEU A 104 -5.41 8.58 -5.74
N ILE A 105 -5.81 8.05 -6.90
CA ILE A 105 -4.92 7.67 -8.01
C ILE A 105 -4.63 8.92 -8.85
N LEU A 106 -3.40 9.04 -9.38
CA LEU A 106 -3.04 10.13 -10.30
C LEU A 106 -2.90 9.67 -11.74
N MET A 107 -3.48 10.46 -12.65
CA MET A 107 -3.35 10.40 -14.11
C MET A 107 -3.28 11.84 -14.65
N THR A 108 -2.10 12.45 -14.69
CA THR A 108 -1.97 13.86 -15.12
C THR A 108 -0.55 14.21 -15.53
N GLN A 109 -0.43 15.11 -16.50
CA GLN A 109 0.84 15.65 -16.99
C GLN A 109 1.55 16.53 -15.93
N SER A 110 0.80 17.11 -14.99
CA SER A 110 1.35 17.96 -13.91
C SER A 110 1.72 17.19 -12.64
N PHE A 111 2.05 15.90 -12.77
CA PHE A 111 2.25 14.97 -11.66
C PHE A 111 3.30 15.44 -10.65
N GLU A 112 4.44 15.99 -11.10
CA GLU A 112 5.52 16.46 -10.22
C GLU A 112 5.06 17.37 -9.08
N LYS A 113 4.18 18.33 -9.38
CA LYS A 113 3.64 19.28 -8.39
C LYS A 113 2.79 18.53 -7.36
N ILE A 114 1.94 17.62 -7.81
CA ILE A 114 1.03 16.88 -6.94
C ILE A 114 1.77 15.86 -6.07
N PHE A 115 2.84 15.23 -6.58
CA PHE A 115 3.74 14.42 -5.77
C PHE A 115 4.42 15.24 -4.66
N LYS A 116 4.76 16.51 -4.91
CA LYS A 116 5.32 17.43 -3.89
C LYS A 116 4.27 17.87 -2.85
N GLU A 117 3.02 18.08 -3.27
CA GLU A 117 1.93 18.56 -2.40
C GLU A 117 1.19 17.45 -1.63
N LYS A 118 1.11 16.24 -2.18
CA LYS A 118 0.21 15.15 -1.72
C LYS A 118 0.84 13.74 -1.85
N GLY A 119 2.18 13.64 -1.91
CA GLY A 119 2.93 12.39 -2.09
C GLY A 119 2.57 11.25 -1.11
N ASP A 120 2.32 11.63 0.13
CA ASP A 120 1.85 10.79 1.24
C ASP A 120 0.44 10.21 1.01
N LYS A 121 -0.39 10.93 0.26
CA LYS A 121 -1.82 10.64 0.02
C LYS A 121 -2.12 9.91 -1.28
N ILE A 122 -1.11 9.61 -2.10
CA ILE A 122 -1.29 8.94 -3.39
C ILE A 122 -1.06 7.43 -3.23
N ALA A 123 -2.03 6.61 -3.65
CA ALA A 123 -1.91 5.15 -3.61
C ALA A 123 -1.15 4.60 -4.84
N GLY A 124 -1.46 5.13 -6.03
CA GLY A 124 -0.85 4.72 -7.29
C GLY A 124 -0.83 5.84 -8.34
N PHE A 125 0.12 5.76 -9.26
CA PHE A 125 0.25 6.65 -10.42
C PHE A 125 0.17 5.79 -11.68
N LEU A 126 -0.88 6.02 -12.48
CA LEU A 126 -1.07 5.39 -13.78
C LEU A 126 -0.63 6.36 -14.87
N PHE A 127 0.23 5.88 -15.77
CA PHE A 127 0.75 6.63 -16.90
C PHE A 127 1.00 5.69 -18.09
N LYS A 128 1.05 6.25 -19.30
CA LYS A 128 1.44 5.54 -20.52
C LYS A 128 2.87 5.91 -20.89
N PRO A 129 3.77 4.94 -21.18
CA PRO A 129 5.12 5.25 -21.62
C PRO A 129 5.18 6.00 -22.95
N VAL A 130 4.24 5.72 -23.85
CA VAL A 130 3.94 6.47 -25.08
C VAL A 130 2.43 6.61 -25.17
N GLN A 131 1.91 7.83 -25.37
CA GLN A 131 0.47 8.02 -25.59
C GLN A 131 0.15 7.70 -27.06
N GLY A 132 -0.96 7.00 -27.31
CA GLY A 132 -1.37 6.61 -28.67
C GLY A 132 -2.72 7.16 -29.12
N GLU A 133 -3.72 7.26 -28.23
CA GLU A 133 -5.09 7.62 -28.65
C GLU A 133 -5.25 9.07 -29.12
N ALA A 134 -4.33 9.95 -28.72
CA ALA A 134 -4.29 11.36 -29.14
C ALA A 134 -3.22 11.59 -30.24
N GLY A 135 -2.87 10.54 -30.98
CA GLY A 135 -1.63 10.46 -31.77
C GLY A 135 -0.46 9.93 -30.94
N VAL A 136 0.63 9.57 -31.63
CA VAL A 136 1.85 9.02 -31.01
C VAL A 136 2.64 10.14 -30.33
N VAL A 137 2.42 10.35 -29.03
CA VAL A 137 3.15 11.34 -28.24
C VAL A 137 4.27 10.64 -27.47
N ILE A 138 5.49 10.81 -27.95
CA ILE A 138 6.72 10.39 -27.27
C ILE A 138 6.99 11.37 -26.12
N PRO A 139 7.20 10.92 -24.88
CA PRO A 139 7.49 11.81 -23.77
C PRO A 139 8.90 12.44 -23.90
N PRO A 140 9.16 13.58 -23.24
CA PRO A 140 10.49 14.17 -23.21
C PRO A 140 11.51 13.24 -22.52
N GLU A 141 12.78 13.41 -22.85
CA GLU A 141 13.88 12.64 -22.26
C GLU A 141 13.86 12.73 -20.72
N GLY A 142 14.13 11.60 -20.06
CA GLY A 142 14.12 11.50 -18.60
C GLY A 142 12.75 11.36 -17.94
N TYR A 143 11.62 11.51 -18.67
CA TYR A 143 10.27 11.38 -18.12
C TYR A 143 10.07 10.10 -17.29
N LEU A 144 10.35 8.92 -17.86
CA LEU A 144 10.18 7.63 -17.18
C LEU A 144 11.08 7.48 -15.95
N LYS A 145 12.28 8.08 -15.98
CA LYS A 145 13.21 8.11 -14.84
C LYS A 145 12.64 8.96 -13.71
N ILE A 146 12.13 10.15 -14.00
CA ILE A 146 11.48 11.04 -13.01
C ILE A 146 10.24 10.37 -12.40
N VAL A 147 9.41 9.70 -13.23
CA VAL A 147 8.26 8.91 -12.76
C VAL A 147 8.70 7.82 -11.78
N ARG A 148 9.74 7.03 -12.13
CA ARG A 148 10.27 5.97 -11.28
C ARG A 148 10.84 6.51 -9.97
N GLU A 149 11.60 7.61 -10.03
CA GLU A 149 12.20 8.26 -8.85
C GLU A 149 11.13 8.81 -7.90
N LEU A 150 10.10 9.49 -8.40
CA LEU A 150 9.00 10.01 -7.58
C LEU A 150 8.15 8.89 -6.97
N CYS A 151 7.81 7.86 -7.75
CA CYS A 151 7.05 6.72 -7.22
C CYS A 151 7.82 6.00 -6.11
N THR A 152 9.14 5.83 -6.25
CA THR A 152 9.99 5.28 -5.18
C THR A 152 10.06 6.22 -3.98
N LYS A 153 10.34 7.51 -4.18
CA LYS A 153 10.51 8.52 -3.10
C LYS A 153 9.28 8.63 -2.20
N TYR A 154 8.09 8.62 -2.77
CA TYR A 154 6.84 8.82 -2.04
C TYR A 154 6.11 7.51 -1.70
N ASN A 155 6.75 6.35 -1.92
CA ASN A 155 6.14 5.03 -1.75
C ASN A 155 4.77 4.96 -2.45
N VAL A 156 4.76 5.12 -3.77
CA VAL A 156 3.57 5.10 -4.63
C VAL A 156 3.72 3.94 -5.61
N LEU A 157 2.64 3.19 -5.85
CA LEU A 157 2.64 2.15 -6.87
C LEU A 157 2.72 2.79 -8.27
N MET A 158 3.77 2.46 -9.00
CA MET A 158 3.97 2.86 -10.39
C MET A 158 3.23 1.86 -11.28
N ILE A 159 2.26 2.33 -12.07
CA ILE A 159 1.46 1.52 -12.98
C ILE A 159 1.73 2.04 -14.40
N ALA A 160 2.47 1.26 -15.19
CA ALA A 160 2.66 1.53 -16.61
C ALA A 160 1.51 0.87 -17.38
N ASP A 161 0.80 1.66 -18.17
CA ASP A 161 -0.21 1.17 -19.12
C ASP A 161 0.50 0.91 -20.47
N GLU A 162 0.75 -0.37 -20.73
CA GLU A 162 1.42 -0.90 -21.94
C GLU A 162 0.45 -1.81 -22.72
N VAL A 163 -0.83 -1.41 -22.80
CA VAL A 163 -1.87 -2.14 -23.56
C VAL A 163 -1.71 -1.96 -25.09
N GLN A 164 -1.02 -0.91 -25.53
CA GLN A 164 -0.83 -0.52 -26.94
C GLN A 164 0.65 -0.46 -27.30
#